data_AF-A0A920E418-F1
#
_entry.id   AF-A0A920E418-F1
#
_cell.length_a   1.000
_cell.length_b   1.000
_cell.length_c   1.000
_cell.angle_alpha   90.00
_cell.angle_beta   90.00
_cell.angle_gamma   90.00
#
_symmetry.space_group_name_H-M   'P 1'
#
loop_
_entity.id
_entity.type
_entity.pdbx_description
1 polymer ?
#
loop_
_entity_poly.entity_id
_entity_poly.type
_entity_poly.pdbx_seq_one_letter_code
_entity_poly.pdbx_strand_id
1 'polypeptide(L)'
;MQVGDPLSLIPAFKDVPRNLGVIKTMQVGIDSNSGDYQLAAVNGNILGTEGLAANRASMFTINGEYQPEVDMSSGGWQSFSLSNQDNNYYMNLAIRHEQSDGSWVELPLYIYGEDGHTYPQIQAAKQGVLGFHQGNTDDSSSYEQASNLISLPSGKRIDLLVNLPAGKSELITTYSFKGTDGQEFDINSLRWQPDKYAELSTENTDLSDPNSGPGAIATSM
;
A
#
# COMPACT_ATOMS: atom_id res chain seq x y z
N MET A 1 9.87 -12.42 15.65
CA MET A 1 9.13 -13.59 16.19
C MET A 1 8.20 -13.05 17.27
N GLN A 2 6.89 -13.04 17.04
CA GLN A 2 5.90 -12.52 17.99
C GLN A 2 5.62 -13.58 19.05
N VAL A 3 5.54 -13.18 20.33
CA VAL A 3 5.21 -14.08 21.43
C VAL A 3 3.69 -14.14 21.56
N GLY A 4 3.06 -15.11 20.88
CA GLY A 4 1.62 -15.43 20.99
C GLY A 4 0.71 -14.77 19.94
N ASP A 5 -0.48 -15.35 19.75
CA ASP A 5 -1.59 -14.79 18.95
C ASP A 5 -2.59 -14.10 19.89
N PRO A 6 -2.56 -12.77 20.05
CA PRO A 6 -3.44 -12.07 20.98
C PRO A 6 -4.92 -12.11 20.58
N LEU A 7 -5.22 -12.28 19.29
CA LEU A 7 -6.60 -12.38 18.82
C LEU A 7 -7.24 -13.72 19.23
N SER A 8 -6.45 -14.77 19.42
CA SER A 8 -6.92 -16.06 19.94
C SER A 8 -7.54 -15.98 21.33
N LEU A 9 -7.15 -14.97 22.12
CA LEU A 9 -7.63 -14.74 23.48
C LEU A 9 -8.95 -13.96 23.52
N ILE A 10 -9.39 -13.41 22.39
CA ILE A 10 -10.63 -12.63 22.28
C ILE A 10 -11.68 -13.53 21.62
N PRO A 11 -12.75 -13.93 22.32
CA PRO A 11 -13.73 -14.89 21.79
C PRO A 11 -14.32 -14.52 20.42
N ALA A 12 -14.51 -13.22 20.17
CA ALA A 12 -15.03 -12.72 18.89
C ALA A 12 -14.02 -12.82 17.72
N PHE A 13 -12.71 -12.90 18.01
CA PHE A 13 -11.64 -12.91 17.00
C PHE A 13 -10.81 -14.19 16.99
N LYS A 14 -11.15 -15.17 17.85
CA LYS A 14 -10.37 -16.40 18.01
C LYS A 14 -10.17 -17.17 16.69
N ASP A 15 -11.16 -17.15 15.81
CA ASP A 15 -11.20 -17.91 14.55
C ASP A 15 -10.99 -17.02 13.30
N VAL A 16 -10.67 -15.73 13.48
CA VAL A 16 -10.42 -14.81 12.36
C VAL A 16 -9.22 -15.28 11.55
N PRO A 17 -9.23 -15.37 10.21
CA PRO A 17 -8.04 -15.84 9.49
C PRO A 17 -6.84 -14.90 9.68
N ARG A 18 -5.64 -15.49 9.81
CA ARG A 18 -4.36 -14.78 10.04
C ARG A 18 -3.56 -14.81 8.74
N ASN A 19 -3.42 -13.65 8.12
CA ASN A 19 -2.76 -13.51 6.83
C ASN A 19 -1.42 -12.80 7.00
N LEU A 20 -0.37 -13.31 6.38
CA LEU A 20 0.94 -12.66 6.33
C LEU A 20 1.11 -12.01 4.96
N GLY A 21 1.53 -10.74 4.93
CA GLY A 21 1.89 -10.05 3.69
C GLY A 21 3.28 -9.43 3.80
N VAL A 22 4.24 -9.97 3.06
CA VAL A 22 5.57 -9.37 2.91
C VAL A 22 5.59 -8.53 1.64
N ILE A 23 5.63 -7.22 1.80
CA ILE A 23 5.62 -6.24 0.71
C ILE A 23 7.06 -5.97 0.29
N LYS A 24 7.31 -6.02 -1.02
CA LYS A 24 8.63 -5.76 -1.60
C LYS A 24 8.53 -5.19 -3.00
N THR A 25 9.38 -4.24 -3.38
CA THR A 25 9.55 -3.87 -4.79
C THR A 25 10.53 -4.79 -5.51
N MET A 26 10.18 -5.09 -6.76
CA MET A 26 11.07 -5.65 -7.75
C MET A 26 11.21 -4.64 -8.88
N GLN A 27 12.43 -4.40 -9.35
CA GLN A 27 12.66 -3.56 -10.52
C GLN A 27 12.78 -4.44 -11.76
N VAL A 28 11.94 -4.16 -12.74
CA VAL A 28 11.97 -4.84 -14.03
C VAL A 28 12.54 -3.91 -15.08
N GLY A 29 13.55 -4.40 -15.80
CA GLY A 29 14.13 -3.73 -16.96
C GLY A 29 13.65 -4.37 -18.24
N ILE A 30 13.96 -3.73 -19.36
CA ILE A 30 13.71 -4.26 -20.70
C ILE A 30 15.06 -4.66 -21.28
N ASP A 31 15.19 -5.90 -21.74
CA ASP A 31 16.35 -6.33 -22.51
C ASP A 31 16.39 -5.58 -23.85
N SER A 32 17.51 -4.92 -24.14
CA SER A 32 17.60 -4.03 -25.30
C SER A 32 17.65 -4.76 -26.64
N ASN A 33 17.85 -6.07 -26.65
CA ASN A 33 17.98 -6.87 -27.87
C ASN A 33 16.67 -7.59 -28.23
N SER A 34 15.99 -8.14 -27.23
CA SER A 34 14.75 -8.90 -27.38
C SER A 34 13.50 -8.04 -27.15
N GLY A 35 13.61 -6.96 -26.38
CA GLY A 35 12.46 -6.21 -25.88
C GLY A 35 11.73 -6.93 -24.74
N ASP A 36 12.24 -8.07 -24.28
CA ASP A 36 11.64 -8.84 -23.20
C ASP A 36 11.87 -8.18 -21.84
N TYR A 37 10.89 -8.32 -20.95
CA TYR A 37 11.04 -7.92 -19.56
C TYR A 37 11.98 -8.86 -18.83
N GLN A 38 12.95 -8.29 -18.12
CA GLN A 38 13.90 -9.05 -17.29
C GLN A 38 13.97 -8.44 -15.89
N LEU A 39 14.16 -9.30 -14.89
CA LEU A 39 14.43 -8.85 -13.53
C LEU A 39 15.77 -8.08 -13.53
N ALA A 40 15.68 -6.76 -13.42
CA ALA A 40 16.84 -5.90 -13.49
C ALA A 40 17.53 -5.78 -12.14
N ALA A 41 16.74 -5.73 -11.06
CA ALA A 41 17.25 -5.78 -9.70
C ALA A 41 16.19 -6.27 -8.71
N VAL A 42 16.65 -7.02 -7.72
CA VAL A 42 15.94 -7.22 -6.45
C VAL A 42 16.57 -6.23 -5.48
N ASN A 43 15.80 -5.26 -4.97
CA ASN A 43 16.30 -4.18 -4.10
C ASN A 43 17.23 -3.15 -4.79
N GLY A 44 16.80 -2.57 -5.91
CA GLY A 44 17.58 -1.56 -6.63
C GLY A 44 18.01 -0.36 -5.78
N ASN A 45 19.29 0.00 -5.87
CA ASN A 45 19.88 1.17 -5.21
C ASN A 45 19.57 2.44 -6.03
N ILE A 46 19.02 3.48 -5.39
CA ILE A 46 18.61 4.75 -6.02
C ILE A 46 19.81 5.73 -6.20
N LEU A 47 21.04 5.29 -5.98
CA LEU A 47 22.19 6.08 -6.40
C LEU A 47 22.43 5.82 -7.88
N GLY A 48 21.69 6.56 -8.71
CA GLY A 48 21.85 6.55 -10.16
C GLY A 48 23.30 6.81 -10.52
N THR A 49 24.00 5.75 -10.97
CA THR A 49 25.17 5.90 -11.84
C THR A 49 25.13 5.00 -13.05
N GLU A 50 24.24 4.00 -13.15
CA GLU A 50 24.08 3.21 -14.38
C GLU A 50 22.62 2.85 -14.67
N GLY A 51 22.00 3.64 -15.55
CA GLY A 51 21.10 3.12 -16.58
C GLY A 51 19.68 2.68 -16.22
N LEU A 52 19.30 2.57 -14.95
CA LEU A 52 17.91 2.29 -14.56
C LEU A 52 17.37 3.51 -13.85
N ALA A 53 16.50 4.26 -14.54
CA ALA A 53 15.80 5.40 -13.96
C ALA A 53 15.19 4.96 -12.62
N ALA A 54 15.34 5.79 -11.59
CA ALA A 54 14.80 5.55 -10.24
C ALA A 54 13.27 5.27 -10.24
N ASN A 55 12.60 5.52 -11.36
CA ASN A 55 11.16 5.44 -11.55
C ASN A 55 10.70 4.36 -12.58
N ARG A 56 11.58 3.52 -13.14
CA ARG A 56 11.15 2.53 -14.15
C ARG A 56 10.65 1.22 -13.52
N ALA A 57 9.35 0.96 -13.71
CA ALA A 57 8.63 -0.31 -13.50
C ALA A 57 8.97 -1.02 -12.17
N SER A 58 8.66 -0.35 -11.05
CA SER A 58 8.64 -0.98 -9.73
C SER A 58 7.39 -1.85 -9.61
N MET A 59 7.53 -3.17 -9.70
CA MET A 59 6.46 -4.11 -9.36
C MET A 59 6.44 -4.29 -7.83
N PHE A 60 5.33 -3.92 -7.19
CA PHE A 60 5.09 -4.32 -5.80
C PHE A 60 4.60 -5.75 -5.76
N THR A 61 5.23 -6.55 -4.90
CA THR A 61 4.82 -7.93 -4.65
C THR A 61 4.37 -8.08 -3.22
N ILE A 62 3.42 -8.99 -3.00
CA ILE A 62 3.04 -9.49 -1.69
C ILE A 62 3.43 -10.97 -1.65
N ASN A 63 4.30 -11.33 -0.70
CA ASN A 63 4.86 -12.69 -0.59
C ASN A 63 5.54 -13.20 -1.88
N GLY A 64 6.09 -12.29 -2.69
CA GLY A 64 6.77 -12.61 -3.95
C GLY A 64 5.85 -12.75 -5.17
N GLU A 65 4.54 -12.57 -5.00
CA GLU A 65 3.56 -12.57 -6.08
C GLU A 65 3.18 -11.14 -6.46
N TYR A 66 3.05 -10.86 -7.75
CA TYR A 66 2.61 -9.56 -8.26
C TYR A 66 1.08 -9.52 -8.33
N GLN A 67 0.48 -8.51 -7.72
CA GLN A 67 -0.98 -8.33 -7.64
C GLN A 67 -1.74 -9.63 -7.34
N PRO A 68 -1.41 -10.35 -6.24
CA PRO A 68 -2.09 -11.58 -5.91
C PRO A 68 -3.57 -11.33 -5.62
N GLU A 69 -4.41 -12.23 -6.09
CA GLU A 69 -5.85 -12.26 -5.80
C GLU A 69 -6.16 -13.47 -4.92
N VAL A 70 -7.07 -13.29 -3.96
CA VAL A 70 -7.50 -14.35 -3.06
C VAL A 70 -9.02 -14.40 -3.04
N ASP A 71 -9.59 -15.53 -3.48
CA ASP A 71 -11.01 -15.79 -3.38
C ASP A 71 -11.40 -16.10 -1.94
N MET A 72 -12.22 -15.23 -1.35
CA MET A 72 -12.78 -15.43 -0.02
C MET A 72 -14.24 -15.88 -0.14
N SER A 73 -14.56 -17.07 0.38
CA SER A 73 -15.88 -17.69 0.23
C SER A 73 -17.03 -16.92 0.90
N SER A 74 -16.71 -16.02 1.83
CA SER A 74 -17.65 -15.12 2.50
C SER A 74 -16.89 -13.94 3.10
N GLY A 75 -17.52 -12.75 3.13
CA GLY A 75 -16.99 -11.62 3.88
C GLY A 75 -16.83 -11.92 5.38
N GLY A 76 -16.18 -11.01 6.11
CA GLY A 76 -15.99 -11.09 7.54
C GLY A 76 -14.67 -10.49 8.01
N TRP A 77 -14.40 -10.65 9.30
CA TRP A 77 -13.16 -10.20 9.92
C TRP A 77 -11.95 -10.96 9.37
N GLN A 78 -10.91 -10.20 9.02
CA GLN A 78 -9.61 -10.66 8.57
C GLN A 78 -8.50 -9.98 9.36
N SER A 79 -7.48 -10.75 9.71
CA SER A 79 -6.25 -10.24 10.32
C SER A 79 -5.11 -10.29 9.30
N PHE A 80 -4.35 -9.20 9.19
CA PHE A 80 -3.20 -9.06 8.32
C PHE A 80 -1.97 -8.62 9.12
N SER A 81 -0.92 -9.42 9.10
CA SER A 81 0.43 -9.02 9.50
C SER A 81 1.17 -8.56 8.26
N LEU A 82 1.29 -7.24 8.06
CA LEU A 82 1.95 -6.65 6.91
C LEU A 82 3.37 -6.22 7.29
N SER A 83 4.35 -6.63 6.49
CA SER A 83 5.74 -6.21 6.65
C SER A 83 6.24 -5.55 5.37
N ASN A 84 6.70 -4.31 5.49
CA ASN A 84 7.37 -3.63 4.41
C ASN A 84 8.85 -4.01 4.43
N GLN A 85 9.24 -4.91 3.52
CA GLN A 85 10.63 -5.33 3.29
C GLN A 85 11.26 -4.60 2.10
N ASP A 86 10.66 -3.49 1.69
CA ASP A 86 11.25 -2.59 0.73
C ASP A 86 12.41 -1.79 1.35
N ASN A 87 13.42 -1.48 0.54
CA ASN A 87 14.59 -0.70 1.01
C ASN A 87 14.31 0.80 1.16
N ASN A 88 13.39 1.36 0.37
CA ASN A 88 13.31 2.80 0.13
C ASN A 88 11.89 3.38 0.09
N TYR A 89 10.86 2.56 -0.13
CA TYR A 89 9.47 3.01 -0.27
C TYR A 89 8.71 3.01 1.06
N TYR A 90 8.11 4.16 1.38
CA TYR A 90 7.09 4.28 2.41
C TYR A 90 5.75 3.94 1.78
N MET A 91 5.06 2.92 2.30
CA MET A 91 3.72 2.58 1.85
C MET A 91 2.70 3.33 2.71
N ASN A 92 1.71 3.99 2.12
CA ASN A 92 0.55 4.47 2.89
C ASN A 92 -0.63 3.57 2.56
N LEU A 93 -0.82 2.55 3.39
CA LEU A 93 -1.70 1.43 3.14
C LEU A 93 -3.14 1.74 3.58
N ALA A 94 -4.07 1.51 2.66
CA ALA A 94 -5.50 1.50 2.92
C ALA A 94 -6.11 0.24 2.32
N ILE A 95 -7.27 -0.18 2.81
CA ILE A 95 -8.08 -1.22 2.18
C ILE A 95 -9.35 -0.58 1.68
N ARG A 96 -9.63 -0.66 0.39
CA ARG A 96 -10.86 -0.15 -0.22
C ARG A 96 -11.79 -1.28 -0.65
N HIS A 97 -13.08 -1.00 -0.70
CA HIS A 97 -14.12 -1.93 -1.12
C HIS A 97 -15.01 -1.31 -2.19
N GLU A 98 -15.32 -2.10 -3.21
CA GLU A 98 -16.23 -1.72 -4.28
C GLU A 98 -17.68 -1.89 -3.81
N GLN A 99 -18.41 -0.79 -3.75
CA GLN A 99 -19.84 -0.76 -3.44
C GLN A 99 -20.65 -1.32 -4.62
N SER A 100 -21.93 -1.64 -4.36
CA SER A 100 -22.84 -2.16 -5.39
C SER A 100 -23.09 -1.22 -6.57
N ASP A 101 -22.81 0.07 -6.41
CA ASP A 101 -22.91 1.10 -7.46
C ASP A 101 -21.60 1.31 -8.24
N GLY A 102 -20.55 0.52 -7.94
CA GLY A 102 -19.22 0.62 -8.54
C GLY A 102 -18.32 1.67 -7.91
N SER A 103 -18.79 2.41 -6.89
CA SER A 103 -17.95 3.36 -6.17
C SER A 103 -17.02 2.66 -5.17
N TRP A 104 -15.85 3.26 -4.93
CA TRP A 104 -14.89 2.74 -3.95
C TRP A 104 -14.98 3.50 -2.64
N VAL A 105 -14.96 2.77 -1.53
CA VAL A 105 -14.88 3.33 -0.17
C VAL A 105 -13.74 2.71 0.61
N GLU A 106 -13.05 3.50 1.42
CA GLU A 106 -12.03 3.00 2.34
C GLU A 106 -12.68 2.33 3.55
N LEU A 107 -12.20 1.13 3.89
CA LEU A 107 -12.69 0.34 5.00
C LEU A 107 -12.02 0.75 6.32
N PRO A 108 -12.77 0.73 7.44
CA PRO A 108 -12.18 0.94 8.76
C PRO A 108 -11.06 -0.06 9.07
N LEU A 109 -9.90 0.47 9.46
CA LEU A 109 -8.74 -0.33 9.88
C LEU A 109 -8.56 -0.28 11.39
N TYR A 110 -8.17 -1.41 11.97
CA TYR A 110 -7.89 -1.53 13.39
C TYR A 110 -6.51 -2.14 13.62
N ILE A 111 -5.66 -1.47 14.39
CA ILE A 111 -4.29 -1.88 14.71
C ILE A 111 -4.29 -2.59 16.04
N TYR A 112 -3.62 -3.73 16.13
CA TYR A 112 -3.48 -4.47 17.39
C TYR A 112 -2.03 -4.86 17.72
N GLY A 113 -1.06 -4.52 16.86
CA GLY A 113 0.35 -4.77 17.12
C GLY A 113 1.26 -4.18 16.05
N GLU A 114 2.53 -4.02 16.40
CA GLU A 114 3.59 -3.47 15.55
C GLU A 114 4.94 -4.07 15.96
N ASP A 115 5.84 -4.33 15.01
CA ASP A 115 7.25 -4.68 15.25
C ASP A 115 7.49 -5.68 16.42
N GLY A 116 6.70 -6.76 16.46
CA GLY A 116 6.80 -7.81 17.50
C GLY A 116 6.12 -7.48 18.84
N HIS A 117 5.55 -6.29 18.99
CA HIS A 117 4.76 -5.86 20.14
C HIS A 117 3.27 -5.97 19.86
N THR A 118 2.51 -6.38 20.86
CA THR A 118 1.04 -6.35 20.83
C THR A 118 0.56 -5.14 21.62
N TYR A 119 -0.43 -4.44 21.10
CA TYR A 119 -1.03 -3.31 21.79
C TYR A 119 -1.92 -3.80 22.96
N PRO A 120 -2.00 -3.05 24.07
CA PRO A 120 -2.91 -3.41 25.16
C PRO A 120 -4.39 -3.44 24.75
N GLN A 121 -4.74 -2.71 23.70
CA GLN A 121 -6.09 -2.61 23.14
C GLN A 121 -6.00 -2.50 21.62
N ILE A 122 -7.00 -3.05 20.93
CA ILE A 122 -7.21 -2.85 19.50
C ILE A 122 -7.61 -1.38 19.28
N GLN A 123 -6.84 -0.66 18.47
CA GLN A 123 -7.04 0.77 18.20
C GLN A 123 -7.55 0.97 16.77
N ALA A 124 -8.54 1.84 16.58
CA ALA A 124 -8.91 2.27 15.23
C ALA A 124 -7.80 3.15 14.64
N ALA A 125 -7.51 3.00 13.35
CA ALA A 125 -6.53 3.79 12.60
C ALA A 125 -7.01 5.23 12.35
N LYS A 126 -7.23 6.03 13.40
CA LYS A 126 -7.85 7.37 13.30
C LYS A 126 -6.87 8.51 13.02
N GLN A 127 -5.59 8.28 13.28
CA GLN A 127 -4.55 9.31 13.30
C GLN A 127 -3.25 8.74 12.71
N GLY A 128 -3.35 8.14 11.53
CA GLY A 128 -2.29 7.31 10.96
C GLY A 128 -1.26 8.09 10.15
N VAL A 129 -1.72 8.90 9.20
CA VAL A 129 -0.84 9.56 8.22
C VAL A 129 -1.10 11.06 8.19
N LEU A 130 -0.05 11.86 8.38
CA LEU A 130 -0.12 13.31 8.27
C LEU A 130 -0.04 13.73 6.79
N GLY A 131 -1.05 14.46 6.33
CA GLY A 131 -1.03 15.14 5.04
C GLY A 131 -0.93 16.64 5.17
N PHE A 132 -0.58 17.30 4.07
CA PHE A 132 -0.55 18.75 3.95
C PHE A 132 -1.37 19.18 2.73
N HIS A 133 -2.03 20.31 2.84
CA HIS A 133 -2.70 20.97 1.73
C HIS A 133 -2.14 22.38 1.59
N GLN A 134 -1.66 22.71 0.39
CA GLN A 134 -1.15 24.04 0.08
C GLN A 134 -2.25 24.84 -0.64
N GLY A 135 -2.80 25.85 0.05
CA GLY A 135 -3.79 26.74 -0.55
C GLY A 135 -3.21 27.61 -1.68
N ASN A 136 -4.09 28.24 -2.46
CA ASN A 136 -3.74 29.10 -3.61
C ASN A 136 -2.96 30.38 -3.26
N THR A 137 -2.76 30.67 -1.97
CA THR A 137 -1.95 31.79 -1.47
C THR A 137 -0.85 31.24 -0.58
N ASP A 138 0.39 31.72 -0.77
CA ASP A 138 1.64 31.22 -0.16
C ASP A 138 1.66 31.07 1.38
N ASP A 139 0.61 31.50 2.10
CA ASP A 139 0.55 31.53 3.57
C ASP A 139 -0.47 30.58 4.22
N SER A 140 -1.32 29.85 3.48
CA SER A 140 -2.27 28.90 4.09
C SER A 140 -1.89 27.45 3.78
N SER A 141 -0.94 26.90 4.55
CA SER A 141 -0.77 25.45 4.65
C SER A 141 -1.71 24.93 5.74
N SER A 142 -2.51 23.93 5.40
CA SER A 142 -3.28 23.17 6.40
C SER A 142 -2.74 21.75 6.48
N TYR A 143 -2.93 21.12 7.64
CA TYR A 143 -2.47 19.77 7.91
C TYR A 143 -3.61 18.98 8.51
N GLU A 144 -3.77 17.75 8.04
CA GLU A 144 -4.78 16.84 8.56
C GLU A 144 -4.17 15.44 8.69
N GLN A 145 -4.74 14.62 9.59
CA GLN A 145 -4.37 13.22 9.71
C GLN A 145 -5.45 12.35 9.10
N ALA A 146 -5.05 11.47 8.19
CA ALA A 146 -5.93 10.50 7.57
C ALA A 146 -6.44 9.49 8.60
N SER A 147 -7.73 9.15 8.47
CA SER A 147 -8.32 7.97 9.09
C SER A 147 -8.26 6.80 8.11
N ASN A 148 -8.17 5.57 8.62
CA ASN A 148 -8.14 4.32 7.87
C ASN A 148 -6.97 4.18 6.87
N LEU A 149 -5.92 4.96 7.10
CA LEU A 149 -4.69 4.96 6.31
C LEU A 149 -3.50 4.79 7.25
N ILE A 150 -2.58 3.90 6.90
CA ILE A 150 -1.42 3.55 7.73
C ILE A 150 -0.13 3.83 6.95
N SER A 151 0.77 4.63 7.51
CA SER A 151 2.12 4.72 6.97
C SER A 151 2.94 3.54 7.48
N LEU A 152 3.48 2.75 6.55
CA LEU A 152 4.33 1.59 6.82
C LEU A 152 5.72 1.84 6.21
N PRO A 153 6.67 2.38 6.99
CA PRO A 153 8.05 2.59 6.56
C PRO A 153 8.80 1.29 6.23
N SER A 154 9.86 1.40 5.44
CA SER A 154 10.81 0.31 5.19
C SER A 154 11.31 -0.34 6.49
N GLY A 155 11.29 -1.67 6.53
CA GLY A 155 11.71 -2.49 7.66
C GLY A 155 10.68 -2.59 8.80
N LYS A 156 9.51 -1.96 8.66
CA LYS A 156 8.44 -2.00 9.67
C LYS A 156 7.44 -3.11 9.42
N ARG A 157 6.77 -3.52 10.49
CA ARG A 157 5.65 -4.46 10.47
C ARG A 157 4.48 -3.93 11.28
N ILE A 158 3.27 -4.09 10.75
CA ILE A 158 2.03 -3.77 11.43
C ILE A 158 1.06 -4.95 11.39
N ASP A 159 0.30 -5.10 12.47
CA ASP A 159 -0.72 -6.13 12.64
C ASP A 159 -2.11 -5.45 12.66
N LEU A 160 -2.90 -5.73 11.61
CA LEU A 160 -4.17 -5.07 11.28
C LEU A 160 -5.35 -6.05 11.33
N LEU A 161 -6.50 -5.52 11.69
CA LEU A 161 -7.80 -6.18 11.65
C LEU A 161 -8.75 -5.32 10.80
N VAL A 162 -9.47 -5.95 9.89
CA VAL A 162 -10.44 -5.32 8.98
C VAL A 162 -11.64 -6.24 8.80
N ASN A 163 -12.84 -5.68 8.68
CA ASN A 163 -14.02 -6.45 8.33
C ASN A 163 -14.29 -6.29 6.83
N LEU A 164 -14.00 -7.31 6.04
CA LEU A 164 -14.19 -7.30 4.59
C LEU A 164 -15.65 -7.62 4.27
N PRO A 165 -16.39 -6.72 3.61
CA PRO A 165 -17.71 -7.08 3.09
C PRO A 165 -17.60 -8.15 1.99
N ALA A 166 -18.71 -8.81 1.68
CA ALA A 166 -18.77 -9.69 0.50
C ALA A 166 -18.65 -8.85 -0.77
N GLY A 167 -17.79 -9.27 -1.70
CA GLY A 167 -17.50 -8.54 -2.94
C GLY A 167 -16.00 -8.28 -3.09
N LYS A 168 -15.65 -7.28 -3.90
CA LYS A 168 -14.26 -6.96 -4.23
C LYS A 168 -13.67 -5.97 -3.25
N SER A 169 -12.50 -6.29 -2.70
CA SER A 169 -11.72 -5.36 -1.87
C SER A 169 -10.26 -5.38 -2.30
N GLU A 170 -9.57 -4.26 -2.13
CA GLU A 170 -8.18 -4.08 -2.56
C GLU A 170 -7.34 -3.46 -1.45
N LEU A 171 -6.18 -4.05 -1.17
CA LEU A 171 -5.11 -3.38 -0.42
C LEU A 171 -4.37 -2.44 -1.37
N ILE A 172 -4.41 -1.15 -1.09
CA ILE A 172 -3.81 -0.11 -1.92
C ILE A 172 -2.74 0.66 -1.15
N THR A 173 -1.86 1.32 -1.89
CA THR A 173 -1.03 2.41 -1.38
C THR A 173 -1.44 3.72 -2.04
N THR A 174 -1.54 4.81 -1.29
CA THR A 174 -1.90 6.14 -1.81
C THR A 174 -0.90 7.21 -1.36
N TYR A 175 -0.89 8.35 -2.05
CA TYR A 175 -0.08 9.53 -1.73
C TYR A 175 -0.93 10.77 -1.45
N SER A 176 -2.25 10.66 -1.50
CA SER A 176 -3.17 11.70 -1.06
C SER A 176 -4.38 11.07 -0.35
N PHE A 177 -5.11 11.89 0.39
CA PHE A 177 -6.41 11.53 0.96
C PHE A 177 -7.33 12.74 1.01
N LYS A 178 -8.64 12.49 1.10
CA LYS A 178 -9.63 13.55 1.34
C LYS A 178 -9.79 13.77 2.83
N GLY A 179 -9.57 15.00 3.27
CA GLY A 179 -9.83 15.44 4.64
C GLY A 179 -11.31 15.59 4.96
N THR A 180 -11.60 15.95 6.21
CA THR A 180 -12.95 16.07 6.78
C THR A 180 -13.88 17.01 6.00
N ASP A 181 -13.33 18.09 5.42
CA ASP A 181 -14.08 19.06 4.61
C ASP A 181 -14.08 18.71 3.10
N GLY A 182 -13.62 17.52 2.73
CA GLY A 182 -13.49 17.07 1.34
C GLY A 182 -12.30 17.65 0.57
N GLN A 183 -11.46 18.46 1.22
CA GLN A 183 -10.21 18.96 0.65
C GLN A 183 -9.21 17.82 0.48
N GLU A 184 -8.41 17.86 -0.59
CA GLU A 184 -7.36 16.87 -0.82
C GLU A 184 -6.07 17.27 -0.13
N PHE A 185 -5.49 16.33 0.62
CA PHE A 185 -4.22 16.46 1.33
C PHE A 185 -3.20 15.52 0.73
N ASP A 186 -2.04 16.06 0.38
CA ASP A 186 -0.90 15.29 -0.10
C ASP A 186 -0.10 14.72 1.08
N ILE A 187 0.44 13.54 0.90
CA ILE A 187 1.25 12.85 1.89
C ILE A 187 2.73 13.02 1.51
N ASN A 188 3.46 13.75 2.34
CA ASN A 188 4.90 13.85 2.18
C ASN A 188 5.58 12.57 2.70
N SER A 189 5.74 11.58 1.83
CA SER A 189 6.58 10.43 2.10
C SER A 189 8.03 10.90 1.98
N LEU A 190 8.64 11.21 3.13
CA LEU A 190 9.90 11.93 3.43
C LEU A 190 11.17 11.66 2.58
N ARG A 191 11.10 10.97 1.44
CA ARG A 191 12.21 10.79 0.50
C ARG A 191 12.00 11.39 -0.90
N TRP A 192 10.78 11.61 -1.40
CA TRP A 192 10.56 12.19 -2.73
C TRP A 192 9.28 13.01 -2.84
N GLN A 193 9.28 13.98 -3.77
CA GLN A 193 8.11 14.80 -4.06
C GLN A 193 6.95 13.93 -4.61
N PRO A 194 5.70 14.21 -4.22
CA PRO A 194 4.53 13.39 -4.55
C PRO A 194 4.25 13.24 -6.06
N ASP A 195 4.77 14.15 -6.89
CA ASP A 195 4.69 14.13 -8.36
C ASP A 195 5.64 13.10 -9.04
N LYS A 196 6.38 12.31 -8.25
CA LYS A 196 7.38 11.35 -8.75
C LYS A 196 7.06 9.89 -8.47
N TYR A 197 5.87 9.60 -7.93
CA TYR A 197 5.43 8.22 -7.74
C TYR A 197 4.65 7.74 -8.97
N ALA A 198 4.95 6.52 -9.40
CA ALA A 198 4.20 5.88 -10.47
C ALA A 198 2.79 5.53 -9.97
N GLU A 199 1.77 5.93 -10.73
CA GLU A 199 0.38 5.49 -10.50
C GLU A 199 0.28 4.03 -10.96
N LEU A 200 -0.28 3.15 -10.13
CA LEU A 200 -0.20 1.69 -10.32
C LEU A 200 -1.54 1.03 -10.65
N SER A 201 -2.55 1.82 -11.02
CA SER A 201 -3.77 1.25 -11.55
C SER A 201 -3.49 0.50 -12.85
N THR A 202 -4.42 -0.39 -13.19
CA THR A 202 -4.48 -1.05 -14.50
C THR A 202 -4.68 -0.06 -15.65
N GLU A 203 -4.98 1.21 -15.37
CA GLU A 203 -5.27 2.25 -16.37
C GLU A 203 -4.01 3.01 -16.80
N ASN A 204 -2.92 2.97 -16.03
CA ASN A 204 -1.70 3.72 -16.29
C ASN A 204 -0.62 2.87 -17.00
N THR A 205 -0.66 2.86 -18.33
CA THR A 205 0.14 2.00 -19.23
C THR A 205 1.03 2.77 -20.23
N ASP A 206 1.17 4.09 -20.09
CA ASP A 206 1.85 4.93 -21.09
C ASP A 206 3.37 4.73 -21.10
N LEU A 207 3.89 3.98 -22.08
CA LEU A 207 5.32 3.70 -22.25
C LEU A 207 6.20 4.95 -22.44
N SER A 208 5.62 6.10 -22.78
CA SER A 208 6.33 7.37 -22.96
C SER A 208 6.44 8.21 -21.68
N ASP A 209 5.60 7.90 -20.67
CA ASP A 209 5.63 8.57 -19.37
C ASP A 209 6.55 7.81 -18.39
N PRO A 210 7.65 8.41 -17.90
CA PRO A 210 8.52 7.80 -16.90
C PRO A 210 7.84 7.56 -15.53
N ASN A 211 6.63 8.06 -15.32
CA ASN A 211 5.80 7.83 -14.15
C ASN A 211 4.62 6.85 -14.42
N SER A 212 4.59 6.17 -15.57
CA SER A 212 3.60 5.13 -15.82
C SER A 212 3.87 3.84 -15.04
N GLY A 213 2.80 3.18 -14.57
CA GLY A 213 2.87 1.84 -14.01
C GLY A 213 3.25 0.80 -15.08
N PRO A 214 3.64 -0.43 -14.70
CA PRO A 214 4.00 -1.48 -15.66
C PRO A 214 2.83 -1.94 -16.56
N GLY A 215 1.62 -1.42 -16.36
CA GLY A 215 0.40 -1.94 -16.97
C GLY A 215 -0.02 -3.31 -16.42
N ALA A 216 -1.19 -3.79 -16.86
CA ALA A 216 -1.62 -5.15 -16.55
C ALA A 216 -0.60 -6.15 -17.09
N ILE A 217 0.04 -6.91 -16.19
CA ILE A 217 0.89 -8.03 -16.56
C ILE A 217 -0.03 -9.09 -17.18
N ALA A 218 0.10 -9.25 -18.49
CA ALA A 218 -0.74 -10.04 -19.40
C ALA A 218 -2.02 -9.35 -19.89
N THR A 219 -1.91 -8.67 -21.04
CA THR A 219 -2.93 -8.85 -22.07
C THR A 219 -2.38 -9.86 -23.08
N SER A 220 -2.83 -11.10 -22.96
CA SER A 220 -2.65 -12.08 -24.03
C SER A 220 -3.33 -11.58 -25.29
N MET A 221 -2.59 -11.48 -26.39
CA MET A 221 -3.16 -11.70 -27.73
C MET A 221 -3.29 -13.19 -27.99
#